data_AF-A0A4U0WIG8-F1
#
_entry.id   AF-A0A4U0WIG8-F1
#
_cell.length_a   1.000
_cell.length_b   1.000
_cell.length_c   1.000
_cell.angle_alpha   90.00
_cell.angle_beta   90.00
_cell.angle_gamma   90.00
#
_symmetry.space_group_name_H-M   'P 1'
#
loop_
_entity.id
_entity.type
_entity.pdbx_description
1 polymer ?
#
loop_
_entity_poly.entity_id
_entity_poly.type
_entity_poly.pdbx_seq_one_letter_code
_entity_poly.pdbx_strand_id
1 'polypeptide(L)'
;MRSRKVRPEYLSEHAIRLHFDYARVGIGYALRLSDAPLKETHSFATIANPERQNGFSVVISNAGDWTKRIIQKPPDRLWVRGTPTIGVLRVALLFECVVIVATGSGIGPCLSLFNSKPDHPVRILWSTPNPEATYGKGIIDAVLRADPNAVIVDTRKTGRVDMVSLTYSLYEEANAEAVVIISNPSVTRKVVYEQYVIPGNIIFRQRGTHWFPGDNCDMGRDHTIYATQPGYVKYYRDPLKHPKRQYIGVVFQRHWTLPQPPNAARKRRLGMLAVKMEESESGQAVVADMQMGTGEEGNASVESGGARDTGA
;
A
#
# COMPACT_ATOMS: atom_id res chain seq x y z
N MET A 1 5.32 -30.07 -17.17
CA MET A 1 3.92 -29.56 -17.13
C MET A 1 2.98 -30.73 -17.36
N ARG A 2 1.72 -30.66 -16.94
CA ARG A 2 0.71 -31.71 -17.18
C ARG A 2 -0.47 -31.12 -17.95
N SER A 3 -0.85 -31.75 -19.06
CA SER A 3 -2.05 -31.37 -19.81
C SER A 3 -3.29 -31.83 -19.04
N ARG A 4 -4.22 -30.91 -18.77
CA ARG A 4 -5.46 -31.15 -18.03
C ARG A 4 -6.66 -30.77 -18.88
N LYS A 5 -7.72 -31.58 -18.80
CA LYS A 5 -9.01 -31.24 -19.39
C LYS A 5 -9.57 -30.04 -18.63
N VAL A 6 -10.20 -29.12 -19.35
CA VAL A 6 -10.81 -27.94 -18.77
C VAL A 6 -12.22 -27.79 -19.32
N ARG A 7 -13.17 -27.45 -18.46
CA ARG A 7 -14.54 -27.12 -18.86
C ARG A 7 -14.72 -25.61 -18.77
N PRO A 8 -14.92 -24.89 -19.90
CA PRO A 8 -15.20 -23.47 -19.88
C PRO A 8 -16.64 -23.20 -19.42
N GLU A 9 -16.80 -22.14 -18.63
CA GLU A 9 -18.05 -21.48 -18.29
C GLU A 9 -17.89 -20.02 -18.72
N TYR A 10 -18.62 -19.63 -19.75
CA TYR A 10 -18.59 -18.27 -20.27
C TYR A 10 -19.33 -17.33 -19.32
N LEU A 11 -18.66 -16.28 -18.84
CA LEU A 11 -19.30 -15.26 -17.98
C LEU A 11 -19.66 -14.02 -18.82
N SER A 12 -18.70 -13.49 -19.58
CA SER A 12 -18.86 -12.32 -20.44
C SER A 12 -17.74 -12.21 -21.47
N GLU A 13 -17.83 -11.23 -22.37
CA GLU A 13 -16.74 -10.88 -23.32
C GLU A 13 -15.42 -10.52 -22.62
N HIS A 14 -15.50 -10.18 -21.34
CA HIS A 14 -14.35 -9.75 -20.54
C HIS A 14 -13.87 -10.82 -19.55
N ALA A 15 -14.67 -11.85 -19.25
CA ALA A 15 -14.27 -12.87 -18.28
C ALA A 15 -14.80 -14.28 -18.61
N ILE A 16 -14.00 -15.28 -18.27
CA ILE A 16 -14.35 -16.69 -18.38
C ILE A 16 -13.98 -17.42 -17.08
N ARG A 17 -14.79 -18.41 -16.69
CA ARG A 17 -14.49 -19.30 -15.59
C ARG A 17 -14.11 -20.67 -16.14
N LEU A 18 -12.94 -21.17 -15.76
CA LEU A 18 -12.42 -22.46 -16.20
C LEU A 18 -12.48 -23.46 -15.06
N HIS A 19 -13.12 -24.61 -15.28
CA HIS A 19 -13.28 -25.67 -14.29
C HIS A 19 -12.31 -26.82 -14.53
N PHE A 20 -11.72 -27.30 -13.44
CA PHE A 20 -10.81 -28.44 -13.37
C PHE A 20 -11.33 -29.44 -12.35
N ASP A 21 -11.10 -30.73 -12.58
CA ASP A 21 -11.62 -31.85 -11.77
C ASP A 21 -10.52 -32.78 -11.22
N TYR A 22 -9.25 -32.49 -11.52
CA TYR A 22 -8.15 -33.42 -11.27
C TYR A 22 -7.51 -33.32 -9.88
N ALA A 23 -7.85 -32.31 -9.07
CA ALA A 23 -7.22 -32.08 -7.77
C ALA A 23 -8.14 -31.33 -6.80
N ARG A 24 -7.87 -31.53 -5.51
CA ARG A 24 -8.39 -30.71 -4.42
C ARG A 24 -7.41 -29.57 -4.14
N VAL A 25 -7.93 -28.35 -4.02
CA VAL A 25 -7.13 -27.15 -3.71
C VAL A 25 -7.69 -26.48 -2.48
N GLY A 26 -6.81 -25.91 -1.66
CA GLY A 26 -7.18 -25.19 -0.46
C GLY A 26 -7.35 -23.69 -0.70
N ILE A 27 -7.65 -22.97 0.38
CA ILE A 27 -7.78 -21.51 0.39
C ILE A 27 -6.46 -20.86 -0.05
N GLY A 28 -6.57 -19.87 -0.93
CA GLY A 28 -5.42 -19.09 -1.40
C GLY A 28 -4.49 -19.83 -2.35
N TYR A 29 -4.87 -20.99 -2.90
CA TYR A 29 -4.04 -21.68 -3.87
C TYR A 29 -3.99 -20.92 -5.21
N ALA A 30 -2.88 -21.04 -5.91
CA ALA A 30 -2.69 -20.50 -7.25
C ALA A 30 -2.00 -21.52 -8.14
N LEU A 31 -2.35 -21.53 -9.43
CA LEU A 31 -1.73 -22.36 -10.44
C LEU A 31 -1.23 -21.53 -11.62
N ARG A 32 -0.40 -22.17 -12.42
CA ARG A 32 0.18 -21.61 -13.63
C ARG A 32 -0.38 -22.33 -14.85
N LEU A 33 -1.07 -21.59 -15.71
CA LEU A 33 -1.72 -22.07 -16.93
C LEU A 33 -0.96 -21.64 -18.17
N SER A 34 -1.02 -22.50 -19.20
CA SER A 34 -0.43 -22.25 -20.51
C SER A 34 -1.19 -23.03 -21.59
N ASP A 35 -1.45 -22.41 -22.72
CA ASP A 35 -1.86 -23.07 -23.98
C ASP A 35 -0.63 -23.38 -24.87
N ALA A 36 0.49 -22.67 -24.65
CA ALA A 36 1.78 -22.88 -25.32
C ALA A 36 2.93 -23.04 -24.29
N PRO A 37 3.15 -24.25 -23.75
CA PRO A 37 4.09 -24.56 -22.64
C PRO A 37 5.49 -23.99 -22.74
N LEU A 38 5.99 -23.85 -23.98
CA LEU A 38 7.35 -23.40 -24.28
C LEU A 38 7.45 -21.88 -24.49
N LYS A 39 6.33 -21.17 -24.60
CA LYS A 39 6.30 -19.73 -24.93
C LYS A 39 5.89 -18.87 -23.75
N GLU A 40 4.79 -19.21 -23.10
CA GLU A 40 4.20 -18.35 -22.08
C GLU A 40 3.51 -19.14 -20.97
N THR A 41 3.41 -18.56 -19.78
CA THR A 41 2.75 -19.17 -18.62
C THR A 41 2.22 -18.07 -17.71
N HIS A 42 0.94 -18.14 -17.36
CA HIS A 42 0.23 -17.11 -16.60
C HIS A 42 -0.28 -17.68 -15.27
N SER A 43 -0.20 -16.90 -14.19
CA SER A 43 -0.59 -17.36 -12.84
C SER A 43 -2.00 -16.90 -12.50
N PHE A 44 -2.82 -17.81 -11.96
CA PHE A 44 -4.19 -17.53 -11.55
C PHE A 44 -4.51 -18.20 -10.22
N ALA A 45 -5.34 -17.56 -9.42
CA ALA A 45 -5.81 -18.15 -8.17
C ALA A 45 -6.94 -19.15 -8.42
N THR A 46 -6.98 -20.18 -7.58
CA THR A 46 -8.02 -21.18 -7.57
C THR A 46 -9.17 -20.78 -6.67
N ILE A 47 -10.38 -21.09 -7.13
CA ILE A 47 -11.61 -21.04 -6.36
C ILE A 47 -11.96 -22.49 -6.03
N ALA A 48 -11.91 -22.83 -4.74
CA ALA A 48 -12.33 -24.14 -4.27
C ALA A 48 -13.81 -24.36 -4.59
N ASN A 49 -14.14 -25.56 -5.07
CA ASN A 49 -15.53 -25.94 -5.29
C ASN A 49 -16.14 -26.40 -3.95
N PRO A 50 -17.20 -25.75 -3.45
CA PRO A 50 -17.84 -26.16 -2.20
C PRO A 50 -18.62 -27.48 -2.33
N GLU A 51 -19.11 -27.82 -3.53
CA GLU A 51 -20.02 -28.95 -3.75
C GLU A 51 -19.30 -30.26 -4.11
N ARG A 52 -18.03 -30.21 -4.55
CA ARG A 52 -17.27 -31.39 -4.99
C ARG A 52 -15.98 -31.55 -4.20
N GLN A 53 -15.74 -32.74 -3.67
CA GLN A 53 -14.47 -33.09 -3.00
C GLN A 53 -13.24 -32.91 -3.90
N ASN A 54 -13.39 -33.18 -5.20
CA ASN A 54 -12.36 -32.98 -6.21
C ASN A 54 -12.84 -31.97 -7.26
N GLY A 55 -12.04 -30.94 -7.46
CA GLY A 55 -12.26 -29.93 -8.47
C GLY A 55 -12.16 -28.50 -7.94
N PHE A 56 -11.83 -27.61 -8.84
CA PHE A 56 -11.69 -26.19 -8.58
C PHE A 56 -11.95 -25.42 -9.85
N SER A 57 -12.13 -24.11 -9.71
CA SER A 57 -12.30 -23.23 -10.85
C SER A 57 -11.33 -22.06 -10.79
N VAL A 58 -11.15 -21.40 -11.93
CA VAL A 58 -10.30 -20.23 -12.08
C VAL A 58 -11.09 -19.19 -12.84
N VAL A 59 -11.14 -17.96 -12.34
CA VAL A 59 -11.69 -16.82 -13.09
C VAL A 59 -10.55 -16.12 -13.81
N ILE A 60 -10.71 -15.95 -15.12
CA ILE A 60 -9.77 -15.26 -16.00
C ILE A 60 -10.49 -14.04 -16.57
N SER A 61 -9.97 -12.86 -16.28
CA SER A 61 -10.43 -11.61 -16.90
C SER A 61 -9.43 -11.13 -17.94
N ASN A 62 -9.92 -10.40 -18.93
CA ASN A 62 -9.11 -9.88 -20.02
C ASN A 62 -8.14 -8.79 -19.52
N ALA A 63 -6.85 -9.12 -19.53
CA ALA A 63 -5.75 -8.23 -19.14
C ALA A 63 -4.60 -8.23 -20.17
N GLY A 64 -4.78 -8.87 -21.32
CA GLY A 64 -3.77 -9.01 -22.36
C GLY A 64 -4.10 -10.10 -23.37
N ASP A 65 -3.23 -10.25 -24.38
CA ASP A 65 -3.50 -11.07 -25.57
C ASP A 65 -3.79 -12.53 -25.25
N TRP A 66 -3.05 -13.12 -24.30
CA TRP A 66 -3.28 -14.49 -23.85
C TRP A 66 -4.69 -14.65 -23.27
N THR A 67 -5.04 -13.82 -22.28
CA THR A 67 -6.35 -13.90 -21.61
C THR A 67 -7.50 -13.66 -22.59
N LYS A 68 -7.35 -12.70 -23.50
CA LYS A 68 -8.35 -12.41 -24.54
C LYS A 68 -8.56 -13.62 -25.44
N ARG A 69 -7.49 -14.27 -25.89
CA ARG A 69 -7.55 -15.48 -26.71
C ARG A 69 -8.26 -16.63 -25.99
N ILE A 70 -7.95 -16.86 -24.72
CA ILE A 70 -8.59 -17.91 -23.91
C ILE A 70 -10.08 -17.64 -23.69
N ILE A 71 -10.49 -16.38 -23.53
CA ILE A 71 -11.90 -16.00 -23.40
C ILE A 71 -12.66 -16.21 -24.71
N GLN A 72 -12.10 -15.76 -25.84
CA GLN A 72 -12.75 -15.82 -27.15
C GLN A 72 -12.80 -17.24 -27.74
N LYS A 73 -11.75 -18.03 -27.51
CA LYS A 73 -11.64 -19.41 -28.01
C LYS A 73 -11.06 -20.31 -26.91
N PRO A 74 -11.88 -20.68 -25.92
CA PRO A 74 -11.43 -21.53 -24.82
C PRO A 74 -11.02 -22.91 -25.33
N PRO A 75 -9.82 -23.41 -25.01
CA PRO A 75 -9.40 -24.75 -25.40
C PRO A 75 -10.01 -25.81 -24.48
N ASP A 76 -10.18 -27.04 -24.97
CA ASP A 76 -10.63 -28.18 -24.15
C ASP A 76 -9.57 -28.68 -23.16
N ARG A 77 -8.32 -28.26 -23.37
CA ARG A 77 -7.17 -28.67 -22.57
C ARG A 77 -6.23 -27.50 -22.35
N LEU A 78 -5.71 -27.40 -21.12
CA LEU A 78 -4.66 -26.46 -20.75
C LEU A 78 -3.52 -27.18 -20.03
N TRP A 79 -2.31 -26.66 -20.19
CA TRP A 79 -1.14 -27.14 -19.48
C TRP A 79 -1.03 -26.45 -18.14
N VAL A 80 -0.96 -27.27 -17.08
CA VAL A 80 -0.70 -26.81 -15.73
C VAL A 80 0.79 -26.99 -15.41
N ARG A 81 1.44 -25.93 -14.96
CA ARG A 81 2.85 -25.94 -14.56
C ARG A 81 3.02 -26.11 -13.06
N GLY A 82 3.73 -27.18 -12.68
CA GLY A 82 4.09 -27.46 -11.30
C GLY A 82 2.89 -27.90 -10.45
N THR A 83 3.10 -27.89 -9.14
CA THR A 83 2.03 -28.05 -8.14
C THR A 83 1.44 -26.68 -7.80
N PRO A 84 0.17 -26.61 -7.40
CA PRO A 84 -0.41 -25.37 -6.89
C PRO A 84 0.42 -24.77 -5.74
N THR A 85 0.59 -23.46 -5.76
CA THR A 85 1.33 -22.69 -4.75
C THR A 85 0.36 -21.97 -3.83
N ILE A 86 0.73 -21.79 -2.57
CA ILE A 86 -0.07 -21.02 -1.61
C ILE A 86 0.22 -19.52 -1.80
N GLY A 87 -0.82 -18.74 -2.00
CA GLY A 87 -0.82 -17.29 -2.14
C GLY A 87 -1.16 -16.56 -0.84
N VAL A 88 -1.20 -15.23 -0.94
CA VAL A 88 -1.26 -14.32 0.23
C VAL A 88 -2.57 -14.42 1.02
N LEU A 89 -3.68 -14.79 0.38
CA LEU A 89 -4.99 -14.81 1.02
C LEU A 89 -5.07 -15.75 2.23
N ARG A 90 -4.20 -16.77 2.31
CA ARG A 90 -4.16 -17.67 3.46
C ARG A 90 -3.84 -16.96 4.79
N VAL A 91 -3.19 -15.79 4.71
CA VAL A 91 -2.92 -14.92 5.86
C VAL A 91 -4.21 -14.41 6.52
N ALA A 92 -5.33 -14.32 5.78
CA ALA A 92 -6.62 -13.92 6.34
C ALA A 92 -7.08 -14.82 7.50
N LEU A 93 -6.68 -16.10 7.48
CA LEU A 93 -7.03 -17.08 8.53
C LEU A 93 -6.25 -16.90 9.83
N LEU A 94 -5.26 -16.01 9.87
CA LEU A 94 -4.51 -15.69 11.09
C LEU A 94 -5.21 -14.64 11.96
N PHE A 95 -6.26 -14.01 11.43
CA PHE A 95 -6.96 -12.89 12.05
C PHE A 95 -8.42 -13.25 12.30
N GLU A 96 -8.98 -12.74 13.39
CA GLU A 96 -10.37 -12.98 13.77
C GLU A 96 -11.35 -12.26 12.84
N CYS A 97 -11.00 -11.04 12.42
CA CYS A 97 -11.79 -10.24 11.46
C CYS A 97 -10.86 -9.55 10.46
N VAL A 98 -11.22 -9.61 9.17
CA VAL A 98 -10.44 -8.97 8.10
C VAL A 98 -11.28 -8.15 7.14
N VAL A 99 -10.70 -7.05 6.64
CA VAL A 99 -11.21 -6.35 5.46
C VAL A 99 -10.55 -6.91 4.21
N ILE A 100 -11.33 -7.34 3.23
CA ILE A 100 -10.84 -7.80 1.94
C ILE A 100 -11.09 -6.73 0.90
N VAL A 101 -10.02 -6.25 0.28
CA VAL A 101 -10.07 -5.26 -0.79
C VAL A 101 -9.70 -5.94 -2.10
N ALA A 102 -10.65 -6.09 -3.01
CA ALA A 102 -10.44 -6.73 -4.31
C ALA A 102 -10.66 -5.73 -5.45
N THR A 103 -9.93 -5.91 -6.56
CA THR A 103 -10.23 -5.22 -7.82
C THR A 103 -10.32 -6.18 -9.00
N GLY A 104 -11.34 -6.05 -9.83
CA GLY A 104 -11.55 -6.91 -11.00
C GLY A 104 -11.50 -8.40 -10.62
N SER A 105 -10.67 -9.19 -11.32
CA SER A 105 -10.48 -10.62 -11.08
C SER A 105 -9.82 -10.96 -9.73
N GLY A 106 -9.31 -9.95 -9.01
CA GLY A 106 -8.79 -10.13 -7.66
C GLY A 106 -9.81 -10.72 -6.68
N ILE A 107 -11.11 -10.64 -6.99
CA ILE A 107 -12.16 -11.29 -6.19
C ILE A 107 -12.10 -12.82 -6.26
N GLY A 108 -11.63 -13.39 -7.38
CA GLY A 108 -11.57 -14.84 -7.59
C GLY A 108 -10.84 -15.57 -6.47
N PRO A 109 -9.58 -15.21 -6.14
CA PRO A 109 -8.89 -15.74 -4.97
C PRO A 109 -9.75 -15.69 -3.69
N CYS A 110 -10.43 -14.57 -3.43
CA CYS A 110 -11.23 -14.35 -2.22
C CYS A 110 -12.42 -15.31 -2.12
N LEU A 111 -13.05 -15.69 -3.24
CA LEU A 111 -14.12 -16.69 -3.27
C LEU A 111 -13.67 -18.04 -2.69
N SER A 112 -12.37 -18.38 -2.75
CA SER A 112 -11.87 -19.60 -2.12
C SER A 112 -11.99 -19.57 -0.59
N LEU A 113 -11.79 -18.40 0.03
CA LEU A 113 -11.99 -18.19 1.47
C LEU A 113 -13.49 -18.28 1.79
N PHE A 114 -14.32 -17.52 1.07
CA PHE A 114 -15.77 -17.46 1.30
C PHE A 114 -16.43 -18.83 1.21
N ASN A 115 -16.06 -19.63 0.21
CA ASN A 115 -16.62 -20.95 0.02
C ASN A 115 -16.13 -21.97 1.06
N SER A 116 -14.88 -21.84 1.51
CA SER A 116 -14.26 -22.84 2.40
C SER A 116 -14.48 -22.52 3.89
N LYS A 117 -14.72 -21.25 4.20
CA LYS A 117 -14.91 -20.71 5.55
C LYS A 117 -16.00 -19.62 5.50
N PRO A 118 -17.27 -20.01 5.31
CA PRO A 118 -18.38 -19.06 5.18
C PRO A 118 -18.61 -18.24 6.45
N ASP A 119 -18.28 -18.79 7.63
CA ASP A 119 -18.48 -18.12 8.91
C ASP A 119 -17.29 -17.26 9.35
N HIS A 120 -16.23 -17.15 8.53
CA HIS A 120 -15.08 -16.31 8.87
C HIS A 120 -15.47 -14.83 8.74
N PRO A 121 -15.33 -14.01 9.80
CA PRO A 121 -15.73 -12.61 9.76
C PRO A 121 -14.92 -11.81 8.72
N VAL A 122 -15.62 -11.31 7.70
CA VAL A 122 -15.03 -10.51 6.63
C VAL A 122 -15.89 -9.28 6.32
N ARG A 123 -15.24 -8.15 6.04
CA ARG A 123 -15.86 -7.03 5.32
C ARG A 123 -15.23 -6.87 3.96
N ILE A 124 -16.04 -6.72 2.92
CA ILE A 124 -15.60 -6.79 1.53
C ILE A 124 -15.77 -5.43 0.85
N LEU A 125 -14.67 -4.95 0.28
CA LEU A 125 -14.65 -3.86 -0.69
C LEU A 125 -14.21 -4.41 -2.04
N TRP A 126 -15.13 -4.47 -3.01
CA TRP A 126 -14.81 -4.96 -4.35
C TRP A 126 -15.08 -3.89 -5.40
N SER A 127 -14.04 -3.48 -6.12
CA SER A 127 -14.14 -2.46 -7.18
C SER A 127 -13.86 -3.04 -8.56
N THR A 128 -14.81 -2.91 -9.48
CA THR A 128 -14.66 -3.38 -10.87
C THR A 128 -15.61 -2.64 -11.82
N PRO A 129 -15.29 -2.51 -13.12
CA PRO A 129 -16.28 -2.06 -14.10
C PRO A 129 -17.39 -3.10 -14.28
N ASN A 130 -18.65 -2.67 -14.27
CA ASN A 130 -19.83 -3.49 -14.56
C ASN A 130 -19.80 -4.89 -13.88
N PRO A 131 -19.81 -4.96 -12.54
CA PRO A 131 -19.52 -6.19 -11.78
C PRO A 131 -20.39 -7.38 -12.20
N GLU A 132 -21.71 -7.22 -12.19
CA GLU A 132 -22.66 -8.28 -12.52
C GLU A 132 -22.57 -8.69 -14.00
N ALA A 133 -22.50 -7.73 -14.92
CA ALA A 133 -22.38 -8.02 -16.35
C ALA A 133 -21.04 -8.70 -16.71
N THR A 134 -19.99 -8.46 -15.92
CA THR A 134 -18.65 -9.02 -16.18
C THR A 134 -18.48 -10.41 -15.58
N TYR A 135 -18.86 -10.57 -14.31
CA TYR A 135 -18.57 -11.78 -13.52
C TYR A 135 -19.79 -12.66 -13.29
N GLY A 136 -20.99 -12.19 -13.65
CA GLY A 136 -22.24 -12.89 -13.45
C GLY A 136 -22.77 -12.77 -12.03
N LYS A 137 -24.09 -12.96 -11.91
CA LYS A 137 -24.82 -12.90 -10.62
C LYS A 137 -24.28 -13.90 -9.59
N GLY A 138 -23.84 -15.09 -10.01
CA GLY A 138 -23.33 -16.10 -9.09
C GLY A 138 -22.10 -15.67 -8.28
N ILE A 139 -21.23 -14.82 -8.84
CA ILE A 139 -20.08 -14.25 -8.10
C ILE A 139 -20.56 -13.14 -7.15
N ILE A 140 -21.51 -12.31 -7.58
CA ILE A 140 -22.13 -11.27 -6.74
C ILE A 140 -22.80 -11.90 -5.52
N ASP A 141 -23.61 -12.94 -5.73
CA ASP A 141 -24.31 -13.66 -4.67
C ASP A 141 -23.33 -14.35 -3.71
N ALA A 142 -22.19 -14.83 -4.20
CA ALA A 142 -21.15 -15.40 -3.34
C ALA A 142 -20.47 -14.34 -2.46
N VAL A 143 -20.25 -13.13 -2.99
CA VAL A 143 -19.72 -11.99 -2.24
C VAL A 143 -20.73 -11.55 -1.17
N LEU A 144 -21.99 -11.33 -1.56
CA LEU A 144 -23.04 -10.87 -0.63
C LEU A 144 -23.40 -11.92 0.42
N ARG A 145 -23.18 -13.20 0.14
CA ARG A 145 -23.35 -14.26 1.13
C ARG A 145 -22.24 -14.26 2.19
N ALA A 146 -21.01 -13.96 1.79
CA ALA A 146 -19.89 -13.83 2.71
C ALA A 146 -19.99 -12.54 3.53
N ASP A 147 -20.53 -11.48 2.93
CA ASP A 147 -20.73 -10.19 3.57
C ASP A 147 -22.00 -9.52 3.01
N PRO A 148 -23.13 -9.57 3.74
CA PRO A 148 -24.40 -8.97 3.30
C PRO A 148 -24.32 -7.47 3.03
N ASN A 149 -23.39 -6.77 3.68
CA ASN A 149 -23.20 -5.34 3.55
C ASN A 149 -22.01 -4.99 2.62
N ALA A 150 -21.54 -5.94 1.80
CA ALA A 150 -20.35 -5.76 0.97
C ALA A 150 -20.44 -4.49 0.11
N VAL A 151 -19.35 -3.73 0.08
CA VAL A 151 -19.23 -2.52 -0.73
C VAL A 151 -18.77 -2.92 -2.14
N ILE A 152 -19.72 -3.07 -3.07
CA ILE A 152 -19.45 -3.40 -4.47
C ILE A 152 -19.49 -2.12 -5.31
N VAL A 153 -18.31 -1.65 -5.73
CA VAL A 153 -18.14 -0.42 -6.50
C VAL A 153 -18.11 -0.72 -7.99
N ASP A 154 -19.14 -0.24 -8.71
CA ASP A 154 -19.15 -0.21 -10.17
C ASP A 154 -18.45 1.05 -10.70
N THR A 155 -17.19 0.90 -11.09
CA THR A 155 -16.36 2.03 -11.56
C THR A 155 -16.87 2.71 -12.84
N ARG A 156 -17.78 2.09 -13.60
CA ARG A 156 -18.40 2.72 -14.77
C ARG A 156 -19.51 3.69 -14.38
N LYS A 157 -20.18 3.44 -13.25
CA LYS A 157 -21.25 4.30 -12.71
C LYS A 157 -20.71 5.37 -11.77
N THR A 158 -19.82 4.98 -10.85
CA THR A 158 -19.33 5.86 -9.78
C THR A 158 -18.04 6.61 -10.12
N GLY A 159 -17.33 6.20 -11.18
CA GLY A 159 -15.98 6.67 -11.46
C GLY A 159 -14.93 6.09 -10.50
N ARG A 160 -13.76 6.74 -10.41
CA ARG A 160 -12.68 6.32 -9.51
C ARG A 160 -13.01 6.75 -8.07
N VAL A 161 -13.18 5.76 -7.20
CA VAL A 161 -13.38 5.97 -5.76
C VAL A 161 -12.05 6.09 -5.02
N ASP A 162 -12.05 6.80 -3.89
CA ASP A 162 -10.94 6.80 -2.96
C ASP A 162 -10.91 5.49 -2.16
N MET A 163 -10.19 4.51 -2.73
CA MET A 163 -10.02 3.19 -2.13
C MET A 163 -9.39 3.25 -0.73
N VAL A 164 -8.56 4.25 -0.43
CA VAL A 164 -7.85 4.32 0.86
C VAL A 164 -8.84 4.66 1.96
N SER A 165 -9.61 5.73 1.75
CA SER A 165 -10.62 6.20 2.71
C SER A 165 -11.71 5.15 2.94
N LEU A 166 -12.24 4.54 1.88
CA LEU A 166 -13.25 3.47 2.00
C LEU A 166 -12.71 2.25 2.75
N THR A 167 -11.47 1.84 2.45
CA THR A 167 -10.84 0.71 3.16
C THR A 167 -10.68 1.02 4.64
N TYR A 168 -10.26 2.24 4.98
CA TYR A 168 -10.10 2.67 6.38
C TYR A 168 -11.44 2.72 7.10
N SER A 169 -12.49 3.27 6.49
CA SER A 169 -13.84 3.28 7.07
C SER A 169 -14.34 1.86 7.36
N LEU A 170 -14.14 0.92 6.42
CA LEU A 170 -14.53 -0.49 6.64
C LEU A 170 -13.68 -1.18 7.70
N TYR A 171 -12.40 -0.83 7.81
CA TYR A 171 -11.51 -1.36 8.85
C TYR A 171 -11.98 -0.96 10.24
N GLU A 172 -12.31 0.33 10.44
CA GLU A 172 -12.84 0.85 11.70
C GLU A 172 -14.25 0.29 11.99
N GLU A 173 -15.14 0.28 11.00
CA GLU A 173 -16.51 -0.27 11.12
C GLU A 173 -16.50 -1.74 11.54
N ALA A 174 -15.60 -2.53 10.95
CA ALA A 174 -15.48 -3.96 11.23
C ALA A 174 -14.71 -4.28 12.51
N ASN A 175 -14.06 -3.28 13.13
CA ASN A 175 -12.98 -3.48 14.10
C ASN A 175 -12.00 -4.58 13.62
N ALA A 176 -11.60 -4.51 12.35
CA ALA A 176 -10.79 -5.56 11.73
C ALA A 176 -9.36 -5.55 12.25
N GLU A 177 -8.71 -6.72 12.27
CA GLU A 177 -7.30 -6.83 12.69
C GLU A 177 -6.35 -6.69 11.49
N ALA A 178 -6.85 -6.94 10.28
CA ALA A 178 -6.05 -6.86 9.08
C ALA A 178 -6.86 -6.46 7.84
N VAL A 179 -6.15 -5.83 6.89
CA VAL A 179 -6.66 -5.55 5.55
C VAL A 179 -5.88 -6.41 4.54
N VAL A 180 -6.60 -7.26 3.81
CA VAL A 180 -6.03 -8.11 2.76
C VAL A 180 -6.39 -7.55 1.39
N ILE A 181 -5.39 -7.05 0.67
CA ILE A 181 -5.58 -6.39 -0.63
C ILE A 181 -5.18 -7.33 -1.77
N ILE A 182 -6.15 -7.66 -2.62
CA ILE A 182 -5.98 -8.47 -3.81
C ILE A 182 -6.30 -7.62 -5.04
N SER A 183 -5.30 -6.87 -5.48
CA SER A 183 -5.45 -5.85 -6.53
C SER A 183 -4.20 -5.73 -7.42
N ASN A 184 -4.24 -4.81 -8.38
CA ASN A 184 -3.08 -4.43 -9.15
C ASN A 184 -2.07 -3.64 -8.28
N PRO A 185 -0.79 -3.55 -8.71
CA PRO A 185 0.25 -2.85 -7.94
C PRO A 185 -0.04 -1.36 -7.71
N SER A 186 -0.78 -0.69 -8.61
CA SER A 186 -1.07 0.74 -8.50
C SER A 186 -2.02 1.03 -7.32
N VAL A 187 -3.13 0.30 -7.25
CA VAL A 187 -4.10 0.40 -6.17
C VAL A 187 -3.50 -0.07 -4.86
N THR A 188 -2.81 -1.22 -4.87
CA THR A 188 -2.14 -1.77 -3.68
C THR A 188 -1.18 -0.75 -3.06
N ARG A 189 -0.36 -0.09 -3.90
CA ARG A 189 0.54 0.96 -3.42
C ARG A 189 -0.22 2.14 -2.83
N LYS A 190 -1.33 2.59 -3.42
CA LYS A 190 -2.10 3.73 -2.90
C LYS A 190 -2.67 3.46 -1.51
N VAL A 191 -3.18 2.25 -1.26
CA VAL A 191 -3.78 1.91 0.03
C VAL A 191 -2.74 1.73 1.14
N VAL A 192 -1.55 1.23 0.79
CA VAL A 192 -0.43 1.09 1.74
C VAL A 192 0.36 2.41 1.90
N TYR A 193 0.35 3.27 0.88
CA TYR A 193 0.97 4.58 0.92
C TYR A 193 0.28 5.45 1.97
N GLU A 194 1.07 6.12 2.81
CA GLU A 194 0.62 6.91 3.96
C GLU A 194 -0.03 6.12 5.10
N GLN A 195 0.12 4.80 5.14
CA GLN A 195 -0.25 4.06 6.35
C GLN A 195 0.70 4.42 7.49
N TYR A 196 0.12 4.63 8.68
CA TYR A 196 0.89 4.82 9.89
C TYR A 196 1.48 3.48 10.34
N VAL A 197 2.77 3.47 10.64
CA VAL A 197 3.52 2.28 11.08
C VAL A 197 4.31 2.61 12.34
N ILE A 198 4.57 1.59 13.15
CA ILE A 198 5.46 1.65 14.31
C ILE A 198 6.71 0.78 14.06
N PRO A 199 7.81 0.94 14.83
CA PRO A 199 8.99 0.12 14.66
C PRO A 199 8.67 -1.37 14.76
N GLY A 200 9.20 -2.16 13.81
CA GLY A 200 8.95 -3.60 13.71
C GLY A 200 7.82 -3.99 12.75
N ASN A 201 6.92 -3.06 12.37
CA ASN A 201 5.91 -3.36 11.37
C ASN A 201 6.54 -3.72 10.04
N ILE A 202 6.10 -4.84 9.46
CA ILE A 202 6.47 -5.26 8.11
C ILE A 202 5.73 -4.37 7.12
N ILE A 203 6.48 -3.61 6.32
CA ILE A 203 5.91 -2.74 5.29
C ILE A 203 5.82 -3.49 3.96
N PHE A 204 6.84 -4.29 3.63
CA PHE A 204 6.87 -5.01 2.36
C PHE A 204 7.68 -6.29 2.43
N ARG A 205 7.03 -7.44 2.19
CA ARG A 205 7.70 -8.73 2.08
C ARG A 205 7.93 -9.06 0.59
N GLN A 206 9.17 -9.41 0.26
CA GLN A 206 9.58 -9.68 -1.12
C GLN A 206 10.61 -10.82 -1.17
N ARG A 207 10.81 -11.39 -2.36
CA ARG A 207 11.93 -12.29 -2.64
C ARG A 207 12.92 -11.57 -3.54
N GLY A 208 14.16 -11.41 -3.09
CA GLY A 208 15.15 -10.55 -3.75
C GLY A 208 14.89 -9.07 -3.50
N THR A 209 15.63 -8.20 -4.17
CA THR A 209 15.64 -6.75 -3.93
C THR A 209 14.91 -5.98 -5.03
N HIS A 210 13.59 -6.16 -5.11
CA HIS A 210 12.75 -5.36 -6.01
C HIS A 210 12.56 -3.94 -5.47
N TRP A 211 12.40 -3.84 -4.15
CA TRP A 211 12.40 -2.61 -3.37
C TRP A 211 13.58 -2.59 -2.41
N PHE A 212 14.07 -1.40 -2.13
CA PHE A 212 15.15 -1.16 -1.19
C PHE A 212 14.64 -0.37 0.02
N PRO A 213 15.21 -0.59 1.22
CA PRO A 213 14.90 0.23 2.37
C PRO A 213 15.36 1.68 2.11
N GLY A 214 14.45 2.63 2.36
CA GLY A 214 14.69 4.06 2.31
C GLY A 214 14.89 4.64 3.72
N ASP A 215 14.58 5.91 3.90
CA ASP A 215 14.67 6.56 5.21
C ASP A 215 13.76 5.88 6.24
N ASN A 216 14.27 5.67 7.46
CA ASN A 216 13.53 5.09 8.59
C ASN A 216 12.94 3.68 8.33
N CYS A 217 13.53 2.95 7.39
CA CYS A 217 13.25 1.55 7.12
C CYS A 217 14.55 0.76 7.13
N ASP A 218 14.46 -0.55 7.34
CA ASP A 218 15.57 -1.48 7.16
C ASP A 218 15.07 -2.76 6.49
N MET A 219 15.99 -3.60 6.05
CA MET A 219 15.70 -4.83 5.32
C MET A 219 16.30 -6.05 6.01
N GLY A 220 15.45 -7.00 6.36
CA GLY A 220 15.85 -8.27 6.95
C GLY A 220 16.59 -9.18 5.95
N ARG A 221 17.21 -10.26 6.47
CA ARG A 221 17.93 -11.27 5.66
C ARG A 221 17.04 -11.94 4.61
N ASP A 222 15.73 -12.00 4.85
CA ASP A 222 14.75 -12.54 3.92
C ASP A 222 14.23 -11.49 2.91
N HIS A 223 14.89 -10.33 2.83
CA HIS A 223 14.55 -9.16 2.02
C HIS A 223 13.26 -8.43 2.44
N THR A 224 12.68 -8.76 3.60
CA THR A 224 11.52 -8.04 4.14
C THR A 224 11.92 -6.64 4.59
N ILE A 225 11.19 -5.63 4.12
CA ILE A 225 11.35 -4.23 4.56
C ILE A 225 10.43 -3.98 5.75
N TYR A 226 10.99 -3.49 6.84
CA TYR A 226 10.27 -3.13 8.07
C TYR A 226 10.58 -1.70 8.51
N ALA A 227 9.66 -1.11 9.27
CA ALA A 227 9.83 0.23 9.83
C ALA A 227 10.82 0.20 11.00
N THR A 228 11.76 1.14 11.04
CA THR A 228 12.67 1.35 12.19
C THR A 228 12.24 2.53 13.07
N GLN A 229 11.38 3.40 12.55
CA GLN A 229 10.79 4.52 13.29
C GLN A 229 9.29 4.59 13.02
N PRO A 230 8.50 5.14 13.97
CA PRO A 230 7.08 5.38 13.73
C PRO A 230 6.86 6.54 12.76
N GLY A 231 5.84 6.44 11.91
CA GLY A 231 5.51 7.46 10.92
C GLY A 231 4.64 6.93 9.78
N TYR A 232 4.67 7.60 8.65
CA TYR A 232 3.85 7.32 7.47
C TYR A 232 4.69 6.74 6.33
N VAL A 233 4.25 5.64 5.73
CA VAL A 233 4.96 4.94 4.64
C VAL A 233 4.95 5.78 3.35
N LYS A 234 6.10 5.87 2.67
CA LYS A 234 6.27 6.55 1.39
C LYS A 234 7.05 5.68 0.40
N TYR A 235 6.47 5.51 -0.79
CA TYR A 235 7.14 4.86 -1.94
C TYR A 235 7.76 5.94 -2.83
N TYR A 236 9.04 5.81 -3.17
CA TYR A 236 9.72 6.80 -3.99
C TYR A 236 10.83 6.19 -4.85
N ARG A 237 11.34 6.98 -5.79
CA ARG A 237 12.58 6.73 -6.53
C ARG A 237 13.51 7.89 -6.29
N ASP A 238 14.80 7.61 -6.20
CA ASP A 238 15.84 8.62 -6.06
C ASP A 238 16.78 8.52 -7.26
N PRO A 239 16.55 9.34 -8.31
CA PRO A 239 17.38 9.35 -9.50
C PRO A 239 18.84 9.72 -9.22
N LEU A 240 19.08 10.53 -8.19
CA LEU A 240 20.41 11.05 -7.87
C LEU A 240 21.27 10.00 -7.19
N LYS A 241 20.70 9.15 -6.33
CA LYS A 241 21.42 8.01 -5.75
C LYS A 241 21.54 6.85 -6.73
N HIS A 242 20.40 6.31 -7.17
CA HIS A 242 20.35 5.12 -7.99
C HIS A 242 19.15 5.16 -8.95
N PRO A 243 19.36 5.50 -10.24
CA PRO A 243 18.29 5.79 -11.20
C PRO A 243 17.24 4.69 -11.39
N LYS A 244 17.64 3.42 -11.21
CA LYS A 244 16.78 2.26 -11.46
C LYS A 244 16.14 1.68 -10.18
N ARG A 245 16.54 2.15 -8.99
CA ARG A 245 16.07 1.57 -7.72
C ARG A 245 14.78 2.24 -7.25
N GLN A 246 13.96 1.45 -6.57
CA GLN A 246 12.74 1.90 -5.91
C GLN A 246 12.89 1.72 -4.41
N TYR A 247 12.43 2.70 -3.63
CA TYR A 247 12.62 2.75 -2.19
C TYR A 247 11.29 2.81 -1.44
N ILE A 248 11.32 2.27 -0.24
CA ILE A 248 10.24 2.37 0.75
C ILE A 248 10.83 3.03 1.99
N GLY A 249 10.35 4.23 2.32
CA GLY A 249 10.75 4.96 3.52
C GLY A 249 9.56 5.27 4.42
N VAL A 250 9.84 5.72 5.64
CA VAL A 250 8.86 6.22 6.60
C VAL A 250 9.18 7.67 6.95
N VAL A 251 8.17 8.55 6.92
CA VAL A 251 8.29 9.97 7.31
C VAL A 251 7.52 10.25 8.59
N PHE A 252 7.99 11.17 9.44
CA PHE A 252 7.33 11.42 10.73
C PHE A 252 5.98 12.14 10.61
N GLN A 253 5.82 12.99 9.59
CA GLN A 253 4.60 13.74 9.34
C GLN A 253 4.02 13.37 7.98
N ARG A 254 2.68 13.22 7.90
CA ARG A 254 1.99 12.70 6.72
C ARG A 254 2.26 13.52 5.44
N HIS A 255 2.35 14.84 5.57
CA HIS A 255 2.58 15.75 4.44
C HIS A 255 4.03 15.79 3.94
N TRP A 256 4.99 15.16 4.64
CA TRP A 256 6.37 15.10 4.17
C TRP A 256 6.50 14.13 2.99
N THR A 257 7.37 14.48 2.06
CA THR A 257 7.61 13.72 0.83
C THR A 257 9.06 13.22 0.78
N LEU A 258 9.25 12.10 0.06
CA LEU A 258 10.56 11.53 -0.26
C LEU A 258 10.70 11.44 -1.79
N PRO A 259 11.92 11.55 -2.35
CA PRO A 259 13.20 11.73 -1.66
C PRO A 259 13.37 13.17 -1.11
N GLN A 260 14.20 13.32 -0.07
CA GLN A 260 14.55 14.65 0.42
C GLN A 260 15.54 15.35 -0.53
N PRO A 261 15.54 16.69 -0.59
CA PRO A 261 16.55 17.44 -1.32
C PRO A 261 17.97 17.07 -0.86
N PRO A 262 18.99 17.10 -1.75
CA PRO A 262 20.35 16.69 -1.42
C PRO A 262 20.95 17.35 -0.17
N ASN A 263 20.60 18.61 0.08
CA ASN A 263 21.13 19.42 1.18
C ASN A 263 20.13 19.60 2.33
N ALA A 264 19.01 18.87 2.32
CA ALA A 264 18.05 18.96 3.41
C ALA A 264 18.60 18.28 4.67
N ALA A 265 18.45 18.95 5.82
CA ALA A 265 18.83 18.37 7.10
C ALA A 265 18.08 17.06 7.34
N ARG A 266 18.82 15.98 7.65
CA ARG A 266 18.22 14.68 7.94
C ARG A 266 17.46 14.77 9.27
N LYS A 267 16.14 14.89 9.17
CA LYS A 267 15.26 14.90 10.34
C LYS A 267 15.30 13.52 11.00
N ARG A 268 15.65 13.48 12.29
CA ARG A 268 15.68 12.26 13.12
C ARG A 268 14.77 12.44 14.32
N ARG A 269 14.08 11.39 14.73
CA ARG A 269 13.33 11.38 15.99
C ARG A 269 14.32 11.05 17.10
N LEU A 270 14.68 12.05 17.92
CA LEU A 270 15.66 11.88 19.00
C LEU A 270 15.02 11.40 20.33
N GLY A 271 13.73 11.05 20.33
CA GLY A 271 13.02 10.63 21.55
C GLY A 271 12.87 11.75 22.59
N MET A 272 13.05 13.00 22.20
CA MET A 272 12.96 14.16 23.10
C MET A 272 11.52 14.65 23.21
N LEU A 273 11.08 14.96 24.42
CA LEU A 273 9.84 15.70 24.69
C LEU A 273 10.11 17.19 24.44
N ALA A 274 9.30 17.83 23.60
CA ALA A 274 9.41 19.27 23.38
C ALA A 274 8.96 19.99 24.66
N VAL A 275 9.91 20.55 25.40
CA VAL A 275 9.63 21.48 26.50
C VAL A 275 9.63 22.88 25.92
N LYS A 276 8.52 23.61 26.05
CA LYS A 276 8.46 25.02 25.69
C LYS A 276 9.35 25.76 26.69
N MET A 277 10.46 26.35 26.21
CA MET A 277 11.19 27.30 27.04
C MET A 277 10.30 28.53 27.22
N GLU A 278 9.99 28.88 28.46
CA GLU A 278 9.42 30.18 28.77
C GLU A 278 10.54 31.21 28.58
N GLU A 279 10.28 32.25 27.77
CA GLU A 279 11.17 33.40 27.66
C GLU A 279 11.18 34.11 29.00
N SER A 280 12.29 34.03 29.74
CA SER A 280 12.48 34.86 30.92
C SER A 280 12.58 36.32 30.46
N GLU A 281 11.63 37.16 30.84
CA GLU A 281 11.70 38.62 30.68
C GLU A 281 12.88 39.18 31.52
N SER A 282 14.09 39.10 31.00
CA SER A 282 15.24 39.79 31.56
C SER A 282 15.51 41.05 30.75
N GLY A 283 14.93 42.18 31.19
CA GLY A 283 15.14 43.48 30.55
C GLY A 283 14.41 44.67 31.16
N GLN A 284 14.18 44.73 32.48
CA GLN A 284 13.84 46.00 33.13
C GLN A 284 15.13 46.76 33.44
N ALA A 285 15.41 47.79 32.63
CA ALA A 285 16.47 48.76 32.90
C ALA A 285 16.14 49.52 34.19
N VAL A 286 16.98 49.35 35.21
CA VAL A 286 16.95 50.16 36.43
C VAL A 286 17.64 51.47 36.11
N VAL A 287 16.88 52.53 35.82
CA VAL A 287 17.41 53.90 35.81
C VAL A 287 16.95 54.54 37.11
N ALA A 288 17.89 54.68 38.04
CA ALA A 288 17.67 55.35 39.31
C ALA A 288 17.73 56.87 39.11
N ASP A 289 16.69 57.57 39.55
CA ASP A 289 16.68 59.01 39.76
C ASP A 289 17.70 59.40 40.84
N MET A 290 18.60 60.34 40.52
CA MET A 290 19.29 61.15 41.52
C MET A 290 19.46 62.57 40.99
N GLN A 291 18.60 63.47 41.46
CA GLN A 291 18.69 64.92 41.27
C GLN A 291 19.94 65.49 41.93
N MET A 292 20.60 66.47 41.31
CA MET A 292 21.11 67.69 41.95
C MET A 292 21.28 68.77 40.88
N GLY A 293 20.71 69.94 41.12
CA GLY A 293 20.71 71.07 40.18
C GLY A 293 21.84 72.07 40.38
N THR A 294 21.69 73.16 39.60
CA THR A 294 22.34 74.48 39.66
C THR A 294 23.70 74.65 38.98
N GLY A 295 23.80 75.72 38.16
CA GLY A 295 25.07 76.27 37.66
C GLY A 295 24.99 76.81 36.24
N GLU A 296 24.84 78.13 36.10
CA GLU A 296 24.90 78.92 34.86
C GLU A 296 26.33 79.04 34.28
N GLU A 297 26.42 79.79 33.15
CA GLU A 297 27.59 80.23 32.38
C GLU A 297 28.03 79.26 31.26
N GLY A 298 28.25 79.66 30.00
CA GLY A 298 28.46 80.97 29.41
C GLY A 298 29.45 80.80 28.26
N ASN A 299 28.95 80.91 27.03
CA ASN A 299 29.60 81.23 25.75
C ASN A 299 31.15 81.24 25.65
N ALA A 300 31.73 80.46 24.72
CA ALA A 300 32.89 80.90 23.93
C ALA A 300 33.15 80.02 22.70
N SER A 301 33.32 80.74 21.59
CA SER A 301 33.59 80.35 20.21
C SER A 301 35.05 80.02 19.93
N VAL A 302 35.25 79.11 18.96
CA VAL A 302 36.13 79.20 17.76
C VAL A 302 37.64 79.50 17.95
N GLU A 303 38.40 78.73 17.16
CA GLU A 303 39.67 79.04 16.46
C GLU A 303 40.99 78.37 16.88
N SER A 304 41.42 77.49 15.96
CA SER A 304 42.74 77.37 15.32
C SER A 304 44.03 77.33 16.14
N GLY A 305 44.86 76.34 15.79
CA GLY A 305 46.24 76.61 15.40
C GLY A 305 47.31 75.78 16.12
N GLY A 306 48.17 75.16 15.31
CA GLY A 306 49.61 75.16 15.63
C GLY A 306 50.25 73.82 16.04
N ALA A 307 50.68 73.09 15.00
CA ALA A 307 52.07 72.64 14.79
C ALA A 307 52.81 71.76 15.83
N ARG A 308 53.28 70.61 15.29
CA ARG A 308 54.64 70.01 15.36
C ARG A 308 55.20 69.66 16.76
N ASP A 309 55.74 68.46 16.95
CA ASP A 309 57.14 68.14 16.62
C ASP A 309 57.53 66.68 16.97
N THR A 310 58.52 66.17 16.24
CA THR A 310 59.45 65.04 16.49
C THR A 310 58.88 63.62 16.75
N GLY A 311 59.33 62.53 16.12
CA GLY A 311 60.56 62.28 15.38
C GLY A 311 61.54 61.43 16.21
N ALA A 312 61.45 60.11 16.07
CA ALA A 312 62.55 59.14 16.09
C ALA A 312 62.04 57.79 15.55
#